data_AF-A0A165SYY9-F1
#
_entry.id   AF-A0A165SYY9-F1
#
_cell.length_a   1.000
_cell.length_b   1.000
_cell.length_c   1.000
_cell.angle_alpha   90.00
_cell.angle_beta   90.00
_cell.angle_gamma   90.00
#
_symmetry.space_group_name_H-M   'P 1'
#
loop_
_entity.id
_entity.type
_entity.pdbx_description
1 polymer ?
#
loop_
_entity_poly.entity_id
_entity_poly.type
_entity_poly.pdbx_seq_one_letter_code
_entity_poly.pdbx_strand_id
1 'polypeptide(L)'
;MPTQSTLSDDDKAKVKSVVPKSNNKIIHAGLARIYYAHPDPNNWSYAGLQGALVATRDTSKNGTIYFRMVDLSGTRGVIWEHETYEGFEYFQDRPFFHSFPGDECMVGFVFADEGEAKVFHKKVTNALSKNKSPSKPKAKSAKSKSKTLGKIDKSMISGPTHGSFIHVAHMGYDAEKGFTSTNVDPSWMAFLDQLQSMGVDRNVIEHDMEFIQKFVRNAQKETAAAPKEKKKAPPPPAPRRNVHAQPEAPSAPPPPPP
;
A
#
# COMPACT_ATOMS: atom_id res chain seq x y z
N MET A 1 18.01 -1.93 15.42
CA MET A 1 18.82 -3.08 14.97
C MET A 1 18.83 -3.09 13.44
N PRO A 2 19.97 -3.30 12.77
CA PRO A 2 19.98 -3.53 11.32
C PRO A 2 19.18 -4.79 11.00
N THR A 3 18.31 -4.72 9.99
CA THR A 3 17.48 -5.84 9.56
C THR A 3 18.36 -6.93 8.95
N GLN A 4 18.37 -8.11 9.56
CA GLN A 4 19.02 -9.29 9.00
C GLN A 4 18.19 -9.79 7.82
N SER A 5 18.84 -10.15 6.71
CA SER A 5 18.11 -10.66 5.55
C SER A 5 17.51 -12.03 5.83
N THR A 6 16.29 -12.27 5.35
CA THR A 6 15.60 -13.56 5.48
C THR A 6 16.13 -14.62 4.52
N LEU A 7 16.89 -14.22 3.50
CA LEU A 7 17.48 -15.12 2.52
C LEU A 7 18.89 -15.55 2.96
N SER A 8 19.14 -16.86 2.92
CA SER A 8 20.48 -17.42 3.10
C SER A 8 21.40 -17.07 1.92
N ASP A 9 22.70 -17.35 2.05
CA ASP A 9 23.63 -17.11 0.95
C ASP A 9 23.42 -18.08 -0.22
N ASP A 10 22.97 -19.29 0.04
CA ASP A 10 22.56 -20.26 -0.97
C ASP A 10 21.29 -19.79 -1.70
N ASP A 11 20.30 -19.26 -0.97
CA ASP A 11 19.11 -18.66 -1.58
C ASP A 11 19.48 -17.50 -2.51
N LYS A 12 20.39 -16.62 -2.06
CA LYS A 12 20.88 -15.51 -2.88
C LYS A 12 21.64 -16.00 -4.10
N ALA A 13 22.42 -17.08 -4.00
CA ALA A 13 23.10 -17.67 -5.14
C ALA A 13 22.10 -18.21 -6.16
N LYS A 14 21.06 -18.91 -5.69
CA LYS A 14 19.97 -19.42 -6.52
C LYS A 14 19.17 -18.32 -7.21
N VAL A 15 18.84 -17.24 -6.49
CA VAL A 15 18.19 -16.07 -7.10
C VAL A 15 19.05 -15.47 -8.20
N LYS A 16 20.37 -15.35 -7.98
CA LYS A 16 21.29 -14.79 -8.98
C LYS A 16 21.48 -15.69 -10.21
N SER A 17 21.38 -17.02 -10.05
CA SER A 17 21.51 -17.94 -11.18
C SER A 17 20.27 -17.91 -12.08
N VAL A 18 19.07 -17.78 -11.51
CA VAL A 18 17.81 -17.76 -12.27
C VAL A 18 17.39 -16.36 -12.71
N VAL A 19 17.97 -15.31 -12.13
CA VAL A 19 17.79 -13.91 -12.54
C VAL A 19 19.14 -13.32 -12.95
N PRO A 20 19.59 -13.58 -14.21
CA PRO A 20 20.91 -13.18 -14.66
C PRO A 20 21.10 -11.66 -14.67
N LYS A 21 22.24 -11.22 -14.14
CA LYS A 21 22.62 -9.80 -14.05
C LYS A 21 22.88 -9.11 -15.38
N SER A 22 23.10 -9.86 -16.45
CA SER A 22 23.35 -9.33 -17.79
C SER A 22 22.20 -8.44 -18.27
N ASN A 23 20.97 -8.87 -18.00
CA ASN A 23 19.75 -8.17 -18.45
C ASN A 23 18.89 -7.66 -17.29
N ASN A 24 19.25 -7.98 -16.03
CA ASN A 24 18.45 -7.62 -14.87
C ASN A 24 19.28 -6.97 -13.78
N LYS A 25 18.83 -5.80 -13.31
CA LYS A 25 19.31 -5.20 -12.07
C LYS A 25 18.36 -5.52 -10.93
N ILE A 26 18.79 -6.36 -10.00
CA ILE A 26 18.04 -6.66 -8.77
C ILE A 26 17.94 -5.39 -7.91
N ILE A 27 16.71 -4.99 -7.58
CA ILE A 27 16.39 -3.84 -6.72
C ILE A 27 16.38 -4.28 -5.26
N HIS A 28 15.61 -5.32 -4.96
CA HIS A 28 15.53 -5.99 -3.67
C HIS A 28 15.02 -7.42 -3.85
N ALA A 29 15.37 -8.31 -2.92
CA ALA A 29 14.76 -9.63 -2.77
C ALA A 29 14.41 -9.87 -1.29
N GLY A 30 13.37 -10.65 -1.01
CA GLY A 30 12.99 -11.06 0.34
C GLY A 30 12.07 -12.28 0.30
N LEU A 31 12.00 -13.03 1.40
CA LEU A 31 11.12 -14.20 1.48
C LEU A 31 9.65 -13.76 1.59
N ALA A 32 8.80 -14.25 0.69
CA ALA A 32 7.40 -13.84 0.64
C ALA A 32 6.47 -14.93 0.06
N ARG A 33 5.16 -14.68 0.19
CA ARG A 33 4.04 -15.45 -0.37
C ARG A 33 3.14 -14.56 -1.22
N ILE A 34 2.52 -15.12 -2.25
CA ILE A 34 1.57 -14.41 -3.11
C ILE A 34 0.14 -14.79 -2.74
N TYR A 35 -0.73 -13.80 -2.69
CA TYR A 35 -2.17 -13.92 -2.51
C TYR A 35 -2.90 -13.21 -3.65
N TYR A 36 -4.10 -13.68 -3.96
CA TYR A 36 -5.01 -13.03 -4.92
C TYR A 36 -6.34 -12.73 -4.24
N ALA A 37 -6.95 -11.60 -4.61
CA ALA A 37 -8.33 -11.30 -4.29
C ALA A 37 -9.27 -11.95 -5.33
N HIS A 38 -9.19 -13.28 -5.43
CA HIS A 38 -9.94 -14.10 -6.38
C HIS A 38 -10.28 -15.45 -5.72
N PRO A 39 -11.46 -16.06 -5.98
CA PRO A 39 -12.55 -15.55 -6.83
C PRO A 39 -13.38 -14.42 -6.21
N ASP A 40 -13.30 -14.22 -4.89
CA ASP A 40 -14.00 -13.12 -4.20
C ASP A 40 -13.08 -11.89 -4.09
N PRO A 41 -13.42 -10.74 -4.70
CA PRO A 41 -12.64 -9.51 -4.60
C PRO A 41 -12.50 -8.96 -3.18
N ASN A 42 -13.36 -9.39 -2.26
CA ASN A 42 -13.35 -8.94 -0.86
C ASN A 42 -12.51 -9.84 0.05
N ASN A 43 -11.96 -10.94 -0.46
CA ASN A 43 -11.21 -11.89 0.33
C ASN A 43 -9.89 -12.30 -0.32
N TRP A 44 -8.84 -12.42 0.49
CA TRP A 44 -7.51 -12.81 0.03
C TRP A 44 -7.31 -14.32 0.13
N SER A 45 -6.99 -14.94 -0.99
CA SER A 45 -6.71 -16.37 -1.11
C SER A 45 -5.23 -16.60 -1.38
N TYR A 46 -4.61 -17.55 -0.67
CA TYR A 46 -3.22 -17.91 -0.91
C TYR A 46 -3.07 -18.57 -2.28
N ALA A 47 -2.17 -18.08 -3.12
CA ALA A 47 -1.96 -18.58 -4.49
C ALA A 47 -1.17 -19.91 -4.54
N GLY A 48 -0.70 -20.43 -3.41
CA GLY A 48 0.21 -21.58 -3.39
C GLY A 48 1.66 -21.25 -3.79
N LEU A 49 1.97 -19.97 -4.00
CA LEU A 49 3.27 -19.50 -4.48
C LEU A 49 4.05 -18.83 -3.34
N GLN A 50 5.21 -19.38 -3.03
CA GLN A 50 6.13 -18.85 -2.01
C GLN A 50 7.59 -19.06 -2.40
N GLY A 51 8.47 -18.23 -1.86
CA GLY A 51 9.90 -18.27 -2.14
C GLY A 51 10.52 -16.87 -2.04
N ALA A 52 11.58 -16.63 -2.80
CA ALA A 52 12.19 -15.32 -2.88
C ALA A 52 11.41 -14.44 -3.87
N LEU A 53 10.73 -13.42 -3.36
CA LEU A 53 10.16 -12.37 -4.19
C LEU A 53 11.26 -11.37 -4.53
N VAL A 54 11.52 -11.21 -5.83
CA VAL A 54 12.60 -10.38 -6.37
C VAL A 54 11.98 -9.29 -7.22
N ALA A 55 12.25 -8.03 -6.86
CA ALA A 55 12.01 -6.91 -7.76
C ALA A 55 13.25 -6.69 -8.62
N THR A 56 13.10 -6.76 -9.94
CA THR A 56 14.17 -6.49 -10.89
C THR A 56 13.82 -5.34 -11.81
N ARG A 57 14.84 -4.62 -12.27
CA ARG A 57 14.75 -3.70 -13.40
C ARG A 57 15.40 -4.34 -14.60
N ASP A 58 14.67 -4.51 -15.68
CA ASP A 58 15.23 -4.95 -16.95
C ASP A 58 16.15 -3.84 -17.51
N THR A 59 17.41 -4.17 -17.77
CA THR A 59 18.41 -3.26 -18.32
C THR A 59 18.47 -3.27 -19.85
N SER A 60 17.83 -4.26 -20.48
CA SER A 60 17.77 -4.41 -21.94
C SER A 60 16.62 -3.64 -22.58
N LYS A 61 15.50 -3.46 -21.86
CA LYS A 61 14.32 -2.68 -22.27
C LYS A 61 14.35 -1.24 -21.69
N ASN A 62 13.21 -0.57 -21.70
CA ASN A 62 12.97 0.78 -21.15
C ASN A 62 13.14 0.91 -19.61
N GLY A 63 13.81 -0.03 -18.95
CA GLY A 63 13.96 -0.02 -17.50
C GLY A 63 12.76 -0.57 -16.74
N THR A 64 11.85 -1.31 -17.40
CA THR A 64 10.63 -1.86 -16.80
C THR A 64 10.96 -2.69 -15.57
N ILE A 65 10.11 -2.58 -14.54
CA ILE A 65 10.25 -3.32 -13.30
C ILE A 65 9.43 -4.60 -13.42
N TYR A 66 10.01 -5.70 -12.95
CA TYR A 66 9.34 -6.99 -12.85
C TYR A 66 9.35 -7.42 -11.39
N PHE A 67 8.24 -8.01 -10.94
CA PHE A 67 8.22 -8.83 -9.74
C PHE A 67 8.34 -10.28 -10.15
N ARG A 68 9.26 -11.02 -9.54
CA ARG A 68 9.51 -12.44 -9.83
C ARG A 68 9.52 -13.24 -8.54
N MET A 69 8.76 -14.32 -8.48
CA MET A 69 8.84 -15.30 -7.40
C MET A 69 9.80 -16.41 -7.81
N VAL A 70 10.86 -16.61 -7.05
CA VAL A 70 11.82 -17.69 -7.24
C VAL A 70 11.56 -18.81 -6.24
N ASP A 71 11.42 -20.03 -6.74
CA ASP A 71 11.28 -21.23 -5.93
C ASP A 71 12.58 -21.52 -5.16
N LEU A 72 12.55 -21.40 -3.84
CA LEU A 72 13.68 -21.71 -2.97
C LEU A 72 13.73 -23.18 -2.56
N SER A 73 12.60 -23.88 -2.55
CA SER A 73 12.51 -25.28 -2.10
C SER A 73 12.81 -26.28 -3.23
N GLY A 74 12.46 -25.96 -4.48
CA GLY A 74 12.64 -26.85 -5.63
C GLY A 74 13.70 -26.37 -6.64
N THR A 75 13.66 -26.83 -7.89
CA THR A 75 14.59 -26.39 -8.96
C THR A 75 13.88 -25.63 -10.08
N ARG A 76 12.60 -25.26 -9.87
CA ARG A 76 11.74 -24.66 -10.90
C ARG A 76 12.15 -23.25 -11.34
N GLY A 77 13.08 -22.62 -10.61
CA GLY A 77 13.53 -21.26 -10.92
C GLY A 77 12.44 -20.22 -10.66
N VAL A 78 12.12 -19.39 -11.65
CA VAL A 78 11.05 -18.39 -11.54
C VAL A 78 9.69 -19.08 -11.74
N ILE A 79 8.86 -19.07 -10.70
CA ILE A 79 7.54 -19.74 -10.68
C ILE A 79 6.37 -18.76 -10.85
N TRP A 80 6.64 -17.47 -10.78
CA TRP A 80 5.65 -16.42 -11.04
C TRP A 80 6.36 -15.13 -11.44
N GLU A 81 5.77 -14.38 -12.36
CA GLU A 81 6.27 -13.08 -12.82
C GLU A 81 5.10 -12.11 -13.04
N HIS A 82 5.33 -10.83 -12.78
CA HIS A 82 4.44 -9.74 -13.16
C HIS A 82 5.23 -8.52 -13.61
N GLU A 83 4.87 -7.98 -14.78
CA GLU A 83 5.44 -6.76 -15.35
C GLU A 83 4.71 -5.54 -14.84
N THR A 84 5.43 -4.51 -14.38
CA THR A 84 4.80 -3.25 -13.97
C THR A 84 4.43 -2.42 -15.19
N TYR A 85 3.23 -1.85 -15.21
CA TYR A 85 2.72 -0.96 -16.26
C TYR A 85 2.97 0.53 -15.96
N GLU A 86 2.64 1.42 -16.90
CA GLU A 86 2.75 2.86 -16.68
C GLU A 86 1.74 3.33 -15.62
N GLY A 87 2.19 4.15 -14.67
CA GLY A 87 1.32 4.60 -13.59
C GLY A 87 1.10 3.55 -12.49
N PHE A 88 1.83 2.42 -12.52
CA PHE A 88 1.75 1.35 -11.53
C PHE A 88 1.67 1.86 -10.08
N GLU A 89 0.66 1.40 -9.36
CA GLU A 89 0.42 1.74 -7.96
C GLU A 89 0.83 0.58 -7.07
N TYR A 90 1.59 0.88 -6.02
CA TYR A 90 2.13 -0.12 -5.11
C TYR A 90 1.88 0.28 -3.67
N PHE A 91 1.00 -0.46 -3.00
CA PHE A 91 0.48 -0.12 -1.67
C PHE A 91 1.17 -0.95 -0.59
N GLN A 92 1.39 -0.33 0.57
CA GLN A 92 1.80 -1.00 1.80
C GLN A 92 0.62 -0.94 2.79
N ASP A 93 -0.33 -1.86 2.65
CA ASP A 93 -1.55 -1.85 3.48
C ASP A 93 -1.29 -2.29 4.92
N ARG A 94 -0.24 -3.10 5.12
CA ARG A 94 0.30 -3.49 6.44
C ARG A 94 1.83 -3.51 6.40
N PRO A 95 2.52 -3.48 7.56
CA PRO A 95 3.98 -3.59 7.61
C PRO A 95 4.58 -4.76 6.82
N PHE A 96 3.91 -5.92 6.81
CA PHE A 96 4.32 -7.14 6.10
C PHE A 96 3.50 -7.43 4.84
N PHE A 97 2.43 -6.67 4.55
CA PHE A 97 1.52 -6.94 3.44
C PHE A 97 1.48 -5.78 2.47
N HIS A 98 1.88 -6.04 1.23
CA HIS A 98 1.80 -5.08 0.14
C HIS A 98 0.81 -5.55 -0.90
N SER A 99 0.16 -4.64 -1.59
CA SER A 99 -0.79 -4.97 -2.65
C SER A 99 -0.64 -4.06 -3.86
N PHE A 100 -1.16 -4.52 -4.99
CA PHE A 100 -1.26 -3.76 -6.23
C PHE A 100 -2.36 -4.33 -7.13
N PRO A 101 -2.87 -3.54 -8.09
CA PRO A 101 -3.81 -4.03 -9.08
C PRO A 101 -3.08 -4.92 -10.10
N GLY A 102 -3.48 -6.18 -10.22
CA GLY A 102 -3.12 -7.02 -11.36
C GLY A 102 -4.14 -6.85 -12.50
N ASP A 103 -3.96 -7.62 -13.57
CA ASP A 103 -4.82 -7.53 -14.76
C ASP A 103 -6.26 -7.99 -14.48
N GLU A 104 -6.43 -9.03 -13.66
CA GLU A 104 -7.73 -9.65 -13.38
C GLU A 104 -8.22 -9.42 -11.94
N CYS A 105 -7.30 -9.27 -10.99
CA CYS A 105 -7.63 -9.11 -9.57
C CYS A 105 -6.50 -8.39 -8.81
N MET A 106 -6.78 -8.00 -7.57
CA MET A 106 -5.75 -7.49 -6.68
C MET A 106 -4.76 -8.60 -6.32
N VAL A 107 -3.48 -8.27 -6.35
CA VAL A 107 -2.38 -9.17 -5.97
C VAL A 107 -1.75 -8.67 -4.69
N GLY A 108 -1.48 -9.58 -3.77
CA GLY A 108 -0.92 -9.31 -2.45
C GLY A 108 0.39 -10.07 -2.23
N PHE A 109 1.37 -9.39 -1.64
CA PHE A 109 2.60 -10.00 -1.16
C PHE A 109 2.63 -9.99 0.36
N VAL A 110 2.77 -11.16 0.98
CA VAL A 110 3.03 -11.31 2.42
C VAL A 110 4.50 -11.63 2.61
N PHE A 111 5.26 -10.75 3.26
CA PHE A 111 6.67 -10.94 3.57
C PHE A 111 6.86 -11.67 4.90
N ALA A 112 7.96 -12.42 5.03
CA ALA A 112 8.31 -13.11 6.27
C ALA A 112 8.84 -12.16 7.37
N ASP A 113 9.40 -11.01 6.98
CA ASP A 113 9.92 -9.99 7.89
C ASP A 113 9.42 -8.59 7.52
N GLU A 114 8.93 -7.84 8.50
CA GLU A 114 8.39 -6.48 8.32
C GLU A 114 9.47 -5.47 7.91
N GLY A 115 10.70 -5.65 8.39
CA GLY A 115 11.80 -4.77 8.06
C GLY A 115 12.21 -4.93 6.59
N GLU A 116 12.33 -6.16 6.10
CA GLU A 116 12.55 -6.43 4.67
C GLU A 116 11.39 -5.92 3.82
N ALA A 117 10.14 -6.12 4.23
CA ALA A 117 8.96 -5.57 3.56
C ALA A 117 9.07 -4.04 3.42
N LYS A 118 9.34 -3.34 4.52
CA LYS A 118 9.51 -1.88 4.51
C LYS A 118 10.62 -1.42 3.56
N VAL A 119 11.76 -2.11 3.54
CA VAL A 119 12.87 -1.78 2.63
C VAL A 119 12.48 -2.10 1.18
N PHE A 120 11.79 -3.21 0.94
CA PHE A 120 11.30 -3.61 -0.38
C PHE A 120 10.36 -2.55 -0.94
N HIS A 121 9.33 -2.14 -0.19
CA HIS A 121 8.39 -1.08 -0.60
C HIS A 121 9.09 0.23 -0.91
N LYS A 122 9.97 0.67 -0.01
CA LYS A 122 10.76 1.88 -0.23
C LYS A 122 11.58 1.80 -1.52
N LYS A 123 12.27 0.69 -1.79
CA LYS A 123 13.12 0.58 -2.98
C LYS A 123 12.32 0.47 -4.26
N VAL A 124 11.21 -0.29 -4.25
CA VAL A 124 10.32 -0.46 -5.41
C VAL A 124 9.63 0.86 -5.76
N THR A 125 9.04 1.55 -4.78
CA THR A 125 8.40 2.85 -4.99
C THR A 125 9.37 3.89 -5.57
N ASN A 126 10.60 3.94 -5.04
CA ASN A 126 11.66 4.81 -5.58
C ASN A 126 12.15 4.41 -6.97
N ALA A 127 12.03 3.13 -7.34
CA ALA A 127 12.38 2.66 -8.67
C ALA A 127 11.26 3.00 -9.67
N LEU A 128 10.00 2.82 -9.28
CA LEU A 128 8.82 3.17 -10.08
C LEU A 128 8.74 4.67 -10.37
N SER A 129 9.02 5.52 -9.37
CA SER A 129 9.04 6.99 -9.56
C SER A 129 10.12 7.46 -10.53
N LYS A 130 11.23 6.72 -10.65
CA LYS A 130 12.29 7.00 -11.62
C LYS A 130 11.97 6.50 -13.04
N ASN A 131 11.05 5.55 -13.17
CA ASN A 131 10.58 5.04 -14.46
C ASN A 131 9.51 5.94 -15.09
N LYS A 132 8.80 6.75 -14.30
CA LYS A 132 8.01 7.88 -14.79
C LYS A 132 8.97 8.94 -15.35
N SER A 133 9.53 8.74 -16.55
CA SER A 133 10.35 9.78 -17.16
C SER A 133 9.49 11.01 -17.45
N PRO A 134 9.91 12.23 -17.09
CA PRO A 134 9.44 13.40 -17.81
C PRO A 134 10.04 13.31 -19.21
N SER A 135 9.22 13.49 -20.23
CA SER A 135 9.64 13.85 -21.58
C SER A 135 10.41 15.18 -21.50
N LYS A 136 11.70 15.12 -21.17
CA LYS A 136 12.63 16.24 -21.31
C LYS A 136 13.95 15.71 -21.90
N PRO A 137 14.41 16.24 -23.05
CA PRO A 137 15.60 15.76 -23.71
C PRO A 137 16.82 15.95 -22.80
N LYS A 138 17.52 14.85 -22.51
CA LYS A 138 18.82 14.88 -21.85
C LYS A 138 19.85 15.47 -22.81
N ALA A 139 20.12 16.76 -22.68
CA ALA A 139 21.37 17.32 -23.18
C ALA A 139 22.53 16.61 -22.45
N LYS A 140 23.41 15.99 -23.24
CA LYS A 140 24.62 15.30 -22.77
C LYS A 140 25.55 16.31 -22.11
N SER A 141 25.67 16.31 -20.78
CA SER A 141 26.76 17.02 -20.10
C SER A 141 27.93 16.04 -19.88
N ALA A 142 28.91 16.10 -20.79
CA ALA A 142 30.22 15.54 -20.54
C ALA A 142 30.87 16.25 -19.33
N LYS A 143 31.55 15.47 -18.49
CA LYS A 143 32.34 15.95 -17.37
C LYS A 143 33.43 16.91 -17.85
N SER A 144 33.52 18.09 -17.24
CA SER A 144 34.82 18.73 -16.97
C SER A 144 34.85 19.21 -15.52
N LYS A 145 35.96 18.91 -14.84
CA LYS A 145 36.30 19.42 -13.50
C LYS A 145 36.69 20.89 -13.63
N SER A 146 36.22 21.76 -12.75
CA SER A 146 37.07 22.79 -12.12
C SER A 146 36.39 23.42 -10.92
N LYS A 147 37.21 23.78 -9.93
CA LYS A 147 36.89 24.46 -8.68
C LYS A 147 36.50 25.93 -8.94
N THR A 148 35.65 26.48 -8.07
CA THR A 148 35.83 27.72 -7.28
C THR A 148 34.48 28.36 -7.01
N LEU A 149 34.26 28.74 -5.74
CA LEU A 149 33.09 29.50 -5.29
C LEU A 149 32.92 30.79 -6.09
N GLY A 150 31.71 31.03 -6.59
CA GLY A 150 31.28 32.28 -7.19
C GLY A 150 29.81 32.54 -6.83
N LYS A 151 29.53 33.79 -6.45
CA LYS A 151 28.28 34.31 -5.92
C LYS A 151 27.06 33.89 -6.77
N ILE A 152 25.99 33.45 -6.10
CA ILE A 152 24.70 33.16 -6.76
C ILE A 152 24.16 34.49 -7.29
N ASP A 153 24.15 34.64 -8.61
CA ASP A 153 23.51 35.76 -9.31
C ASP A 153 22.01 35.46 -9.49
N LYS A 154 21.14 36.48 -9.39
CA LYS A 154 19.68 36.39 -9.57
C LYS A 154 19.29 35.82 -10.94
N SER A 155 20.19 35.83 -11.91
CA SER A 155 20.05 35.17 -13.21
C SER A 155 20.07 33.62 -13.13
N MET A 156 20.56 33.03 -12.02
CA MET A 156 20.59 31.58 -11.79
C MET A 156 19.35 31.02 -11.08
N ILE A 157 18.46 31.88 -10.58
CA ILE A 157 17.16 31.47 -10.04
C ILE A 157 16.14 31.65 -11.15
N SER A 158 16.02 30.67 -12.04
CA SER A 158 14.95 30.68 -13.04
C SER A 158 13.60 30.61 -12.33
N GLY A 159 12.62 31.38 -12.80
CA GLY A 159 11.25 31.33 -12.28
C GLY A 159 10.64 29.92 -12.36
N PRO A 160 9.54 29.66 -11.63
CA PRO A 160 8.82 28.39 -11.67
C PRO A 160 8.52 27.98 -13.12
N THR A 161 8.53 26.67 -13.38
CA THR A 161 8.22 26.18 -14.73
C THR A 161 6.78 26.57 -15.06
N HIS A 162 6.53 27.15 -16.23
CA HIS A 162 5.19 27.54 -16.64
C HIS A 162 4.26 26.31 -16.57
N GLY A 163 3.21 26.37 -15.75
CA GLY A 163 2.31 25.23 -15.49
C GLY A 163 2.76 24.24 -14.40
N SER A 164 3.87 24.47 -13.67
CA SER A 164 4.25 23.64 -12.50
C SER A 164 3.52 24.01 -11.21
N PHE A 165 2.55 24.92 -11.28
CA PHE A 165 1.65 25.18 -10.17
C PHE A 165 0.62 24.05 -10.11
N ILE A 166 0.86 23.10 -9.22
CA ILE A 166 -0.14 22.11 -8.83
C ILE A 166 -1.03 22.77 -7.79
N HIS A 167 -2.31 22.93 -8.09
CA HIS A 167 -3.31 23.39 -7.13
C HIS A 167 -3.58 22.23 -6.15
N VAL A 168 -2.80 22.17 -5.07
CA VAL A 168 -2.83 21.03 -4.12
C VAL A 168 -4.12 20.99 -3.29
N ALA A 169 -4.77 22.15 -3.11
CA ALA A 169 -6.17 22.32 -2.71
C ALA A 169 -6.41 23.84 -2.70
N HIS A 170 -7.50 24.33 -3.27
CA HIS A 170 -7.87 25.75 -3.12
C HIS A 170 -9.24 25.82 -2.46
N MET A 171 -9.26 26.44 -1.28
CA MET A 171 -10.47 26.84 -0.58
C MET A 171 -10.52 28.36 -0.58
N GLY A 172 -11.54 28.93 -1.20
CA GLY A 172 -11.67 30.36 -1.37
C GLY A 172 -13.12 30.78 -1.41
N TYR A 173 -13.38 32.03 -1.05
CA TYR A 173 -14.70 32.61 -1.13
C TYR A 173 -14.86 33.38 -2.44
N ASP A 174 -15.89 33.04 -3.21
CA ASP A 174 -16.31 33.80 -4.39
C ASP A 174 -17.56 34.62 -4.01
N ALA A 175 -17.54 35.92 -4.30
CA ALA A 175 -18.63 36.84 -3.96
C ALA A 175 -19.98 36.45 -4.60
N GLU A 176 -19.97 35.75 -5.74
CA GLU A 176 -21.18 35.28 -6.41
C GLU A 176 -21.58 33.85 -6.02
N LYS A 177 -20.61 32.97 -5.76
CA LYS A 177 -20.84 31.51 -5.61
C LYS A 177 -20.65 30.96 -4.20
N GLY A 178 -20.21 31.78 -3.26
CA GLY A 178 -20.04 31.37 -1.88
C GLY A 178 -18.69 30.70 -1.61
N PHE A 179 -18.66 29.77 -0.65
CA PHE A 179 -17.46 29.02 -0.33
C PHE A 179 -17.17 28.00 -1.46
N THR A 180 -16.05 28.16 -2.15
CA THR A 180 -15.60 27.24 -3.19
C THR A 180 -14.43 26.41 -2.67
N SER A 181 -14.49 25.10 -2.85
CA SER A 181 -13.38 24.20 -2.54
C SER A 181 -13.10 23.29 -3.72
N THR A 182 -11.91 23.40 -4.29
CA THR A 182 -11.42 22.48 -5.32
C THR A 182 -10.51 21.44 -4.67
N ASN A 183 -10.83 20.15 -4.87
CA ASN A 183 -10.10 19.01 -4.29
C ASN A 183 -10.13 18.89 -2.75
N VAL A 184 -11.17 19.40 -2.07
CA VAL A 184 -11.37 19.20 -0.63
C VAL A 184 -12.62 18.35 -0.39
N ASP A 185 -12.55 17.43 0.58
CA ASP A 185 -13.63 16.54 0.99
C ASP A 185 -14.93 17.32 1.28
N PRO A 186 -16.09 16.92 0.73
CA PRO A 186 -17.39 17.54 1.02
C PRO A 186 -17.69 17.71 2.53
N SER A 187 -17.11 16.89 3.40
CA SER A 187 -17.25 17.01 4.87
C SER A 187 -16.75 18.35 5.43
N TRP A 188 -15.85 19.04 4.73
CA TRP A 188 -15.29 20.31 5.18
C TRP A 188 -16.28 21.47 5.08
N MET A 189 -17.14 21.48 4.06
CA MET A 189 -18.17 22.52 3.92
C MET A 189 -19.17 22.45 5.08
N ALA A 190 -19.59 21.25 5.46
CA ALA A 190 -20.48 21.02 6.60
C ALA A 190 -19.85 21.50 7.92
N PHE A 191 -18.54 21.34 8.09
CA PHE A 191 -17.84 21.81 9.28
C PHE A 191 -17.77 23.33 9.36
N LEU A 192 -17.52 24.02 8.24
CA LEU A 192 -17.50 25.49 8.21
C LEU A 192 -18.90 26.09 8.43
N ASP A 193 -19.93 25.47 7.84
CA ASP A 193 -21.33 25.83 8.09
C ASP A 193 -21.69 25.65 9.57
N GLN A 194 -21.19 24.57 10.19
CA GLN A 194 -21.34 24.34 11.62
C GLN A 194 -20.66 25.43 12.47
N LEU A 195 -19.46 25.89 12.10
CA LEU A 195 -18.79 27.00 12.80
C LEU A 195 -19.59 28.30 12.71
N GLN A 196 -20.20 28.59 11.55
CA GLN A 196 -21.09 29.74 11.39
C GLN A 196 -22.35 29.61 12.25
N SER A 197 -22.95 28.42 12.30
CA SER A 197 -24.12 28.14 13.16
C SER A 197 -23.82 28.30 14.65
N MET A 198 -22.56 28.10 15.06
CA MET A 198 -22.08 28.29 16.44
C MET A 198 -21.68 29.74 16.75
N GLY A 199 -21.90 30.67 15.81
CA GLY A 199 -21.67 32.10 16.02
C GLY A 199 -20.24 32.56 15.73
N VAL A 200 -19.43 31.76 15.03
CA VAL A 200 -18.13 32.22 14.52
C VAL A 200 -18.38 33.05 13.28
N ASP A 201 -18.06 34.34 13.37
CA ASP A 201 -18.25 35.28 12.28
C ASP A 201 -17.46 34.88 11.04
N ARG A 202 -18.07 35.10 9.88
CA ARG A 202 -17.52 34.68 8.59
C ARG A 202 -16.12 35.23 8.30
N ASN A 203 -15.90 36.49 8.69
CA ASN A 203 -14.62 37.18 8.50
C ASN A 203 -13.51 36.56 9.37
N VAL A 204 -13.88 35.99 10.52
CA VAL A 204 -12.94 35.30 11.42
C VAL A 204 -12.56 33.93 10.85
N ILE A 205 -13.53 33.20 10.29
CA ILE A 205 -13.28 31.92 9.62
C ILE A 205 -12.35 32.10 8.42
N GLU A 206 -12.51 33.19 7.67
CA GLU A 206 -11.66 33.53 6.54
C GLU A 206 -10.23 33.88 6.97
N HIS A 207 -10.09 34.75 7.98
CA HIS A 207 -8.79 35.16 8.51
C HIS A 207 -8.02 33.99 9.15
N ASP A 208 -8.71 33.13 9.89
CA ASP A 208 -8.10 32.04 10.66
C ASP A 208 -8.19 30.68 9.94
N MET A 209 -8.45 30.68 8.63
CA MET A 209 -8.63 29.45 7.85
C MET A 209 -7.44 28.49 7.98
N GLU A 210 -6.20 29.02 7.95
CA GLU A 210 -4.98 28.21 8.10
C GLU A 210 -4.91 27.52 9.46
N PHE A 211 -5.37 28.19 10.52
CA PHE A 211 -5.44 27.64 11.87
C PHE A 211 -6.47 26.52 11.94
N ILE A 212 -7.66 26.75 11.40
CA ILE A 212 -8.76 25.78 11.35
C ILE A 212 -8.32 24.50 10.60
N GLN A 213 -7.67 24.66 9.45
CA GLN A 213 -7.09 23.55 8.67
C GLN A 213 -6.10 22.73 9.49
N LYS A 214 -5.18 23.40 10.20
CA LYS A 214 -4.18 22.74 11.04
C LYS A 214 -4.82 22.02 12.23
N PHE A 215 -5.83 22.64 12.85
CA PHE A 215 -6.55 22.09 13.99
C PHE A 215 -7.28 20.80 13.62
N VAL A 216 -8.09 20.81 12.55
CA VAL A 216 -8.85 19.61 12.14
C VAL A 216 -7.92 18.49 11.67
N ARG A 217 -6.84 18.81 10.96
CA ARG A 217 -5.84 17.81 10.56
C ARG A 217 -5.15 17.16 11.76
N ASN A 218 -4.94 17.92 12.85
CA ASN A 218 -4.40 17.38 14.09
C ASN A 218 -5.45 16.57 14.87
N ALA A 219 -6.69 17.05 14.95
CA ALA A 219 -7.81 16.37 15.57
C ALA A 219 -8.16 15.03 14.87
N GLN A 220 -8.06 14.96 13.54
CA GLN A 220 -8.20 13.72 12.79
C GLN A 220 -7.07 12.71 13.08
N LYS A 221 -5.84 13.19 13.34
CA LYS A 221 -4.74 12.33 13.77
C LYS A 221 -4.92 11.81 15.20
N GLU A 222 -5.49 12.62 16.09
CA GLU A 222 -5.75 12.24 17.49
C GLU A 222 -6.98 11.32 17.63
N THR A 223 -8.05 11.54 16.88
CA THR A 223 -9.24 10.65 16.86
C THR A 223 -8.95 9.29 16.22
N ALA A 224 -7.97 9.20 15.31
CA ALA A 224 -7.45 7.92 14.82
C ALA A 224 -6.58 7.17 15.86
N ALA A 225 -6.16 7.85 16.94
CA ALA A 225 -5.36 7.28 18.03
C ALA A 225 -6.18 6.97 19.29
N ALA A 226 -7.48 7.29 19.34
CA ALA A 226 -8.36 6.89 20.43
C ALA A 226 -8.74 5.39 20.27
N PRO A 227 -8.64 4.57 21.34
CA PRO A 227 -9.01 3.16 21.25
C PRO A 227 -10.51 3.06 20.98
N LYS A 228 -10.88 2.50 19.82
CA LYS A 228 -12.26 2.06 19.55
C LYS A 228 -12.67 1.12 20.68
N GLU A 229 -13.54 1.57 21.56
CA GLU A 229 -14.19 0.72 22.56
C GLU A 229 -14.86 -0.44 21.81
N LYS A 230 -14.33 -1.64 22.01
CA LYS A 230 -14.92 -2.87 21.52
C LYS A 230 -16.26 -3.04 22.25
N LYS A 231 -17.38 -2.78 21.57
CA LYS A 231 -18.68 -3.33 21.99
C LYS A 231 -18.49 -4.84 22.17
N LYS A 232 -18.58 -5.32 23.41
CA LYS A 232 -18.52 -6.76 23.72
C LYS A 232 -19.65 -7.46 22.96
N ALA A 233 -19.32 -8.49 22.19
CA ALA A 233 -20.31 -9.39 21.61
C ALA A 233 -21.14 -10.04 22.74
N PRO A 234 -22.43 -10.31 22.52
CA PRO A 234 -23.22 -11.07 23.49
C PRO A 234 -22.59 -12.46 23.71
N PRO A 235 -22.70 -13.03 24.92
CA PRO A 235 -22.12 -14.33 25.21
C PRO A 235 -22.73 -15.42 24.31
N PRO A 236 -21.95 -16.45 23.94
CA PRO A 236 -22.45 -17.53 23.09
C PRO A 236 -23.61 -18.26 23.78
N PRO A 237 -24.60 -18.76 23.00
CA PRO A 237 -25.69 -19.56 23.55
C PRO A 237 -25.12 -20.82 24.24
N ALA A 238 -25.64 -21.13 25.43
CA ALA A 238 -25.20 -22.27 26.23
C ALA A 238 -25.32 -23.59 25.44
N PRO A 239 -24.40 -24.56 25.64
CA PRO A 239 -24.50 -25.87 25.00
C PRO A 239 -25.80 -26.55 25.43
N ARG A 240 -26.64 -26.92 24.47
CA ARG A 240 -27.79 -27.79 24.72
C ARG A 240 -27.27 -29.14 25.22
N ARG A 241 -27.45 -29.39 26.51
CA ARG A 241 -27.24 -30.69 27.15
C ARG A 241 -28.13 -31.71 26.43
N ASN A 242 -27.50 -32.65 25.73
CA ASN A 242 -28.18 -33.85 25.24
C ASN A 242 -28.85 -34.52 26.44
N VAL A 243 -30.18 -34.55 26.44
CA VAL A 243 -30.96 -35.28 27.44
C VAL A 243 -30.75 -36.75 27.14
N HIS A 244 -30.25 -37.49 28.14
CA HIS A 244 -30.20 -38.95 28.16
C HIS A 244 -31.53 -39.53 27.67
N ALA A 245 -31.48 -40.31 26.59
CA ALA A 245 -32.48 -41.34 26.35
C ALA A 245 -32.35 -42.39 27.46
N GLN A 246 -33.41 -42.57 28.24
CA GLN A 246 -33.55 -43.70 29.15
C GLN A 246 -33.55 -45.01 28.35
N PRO A 247 -32.98 -46.11 28.87
CA PRO A 247 -33.21 -47.43 28.30
C PRO A 247 -34.62 -47.91 28.71
N GLU A 248 -35.53 -48.08 27.75
CA GLU A 248 -36.79 -48.79 27.97
C GLU A 248 -36.53 -50.28 28.20
N ALA A 249 -37.21 -50.85 29.20
CA ALA A 249 -37.16 -52.27 29.55
C ALA A 249 -37.94 -53.14 28.51
N PRO A 250 -37.55 -54.41 28.31
CA PRO A 250 -38.18 -55.27 27.30
C PRO A 250 -39.58 -55.76 27.72
N SER A 251 -40.53 -55.68 26.79
CA SER A 251 -41.91 -56.15 26.92
C SER A 251 -42.03 -57.69 26.83
N ALA A 252 -42.94 -58.27 27.61
CA ALA A 252 -43.21 -59.71 27.71
C ALA A 252 -43.99 -60.27 26.49
N PRO A 253 -43.91 -61.59 26.18
CA PRO A 253 -44.52 -62.17 24.98
C PRO A 253 -46.03 -62.45 25.15
N PRO A 254 -46.79 -62.56 24.04
CA PRO A 254 -48.24 -62.72 24.08
C PRO A 254 -48.67 -64.18 24.36
N PRO A 255 -49.90 -64.40 24.87
CA PRO A 255 -50.40 -65.74 25.21
C PRO A 255 -50.90 -66.52 23.96
N PRO A 256 -50.93 -67.86 24.03
CA PRO A 256 -51.34 -68.71 22.90
C PRO A 256 -52.87 -68.78 22.74
N PRO A 257 -53.39 -69.00 21.51
CA PRO A 257 -54.82 -69.07 21.22
C PRO A 257 -55.40 -70.48 21.49
N PRO A 258 -56.74 -70.61 21.59
CA PRO A 258 -57.45 -71.87 21.88
C PRO A 258 -57.38 -72.91 20.76
#